data_AF-A0A3P1SBW1-F1
#
_entry.id   AF-A0A3P1SBW1-F1
#
_cell.length_a   1.000
_cell.length_b   1.000
_cell.length_c   1.000
_cell.angle_alpha   90.00
_cell.angle_beta   90.00
_cell.angle_gamma   90.00
#
_symmetry.space_group_name_H-M   'P 1'
#
loop_
_entity.id
_entity.type
_entity.pdbx_description
1 polymer ?
#
loop_
_entity_poly.entity_id
_entity_poly.type
_entity_poly.pdbx_seq_one_letter_code
_entity_poly.pdbx_strand_id
1 'polypeptide(L)'
;MTEPVLDEAFGVLPFAQWGYESFIGIDLENFEIVQIASDLSLRFFVNSCLEHYVKCFEVFVEGPPYGIDGCGGLEVDPAQVRQDFLASIAAIDPAAVAEDSLWESLSWDTAIGD
;
A
#
# COMPACT_ATOMS: atom_id res chain seq x y z
N MET A 1 23.55 7.92 5.06
CA MET A 1 22.11 8.23 4.91
C MET A 1 22.03 9.73 4.71
N THR A 2 21.81 10.16 3.48
CA THR A 2 21.47 11.55 3.16
C THR A 2 19.98 11.70 3.39
N GLU A 3 19.58 12.64 4.26
CA GLU A 3 18.18 13.02 4.41
C GLU A 3 17.65 13.44 3.03
N PRO A 4 16.41 13.05 2.65
CA PRO A 4 15.81 13.53 1.43
C PRO A 4 15.69 15.05 1.56
N VAL A 5 16.41 15.76 0.69
CA VAL A 5 16.21 17.19 0.50
C VAL A 5 14.78 17.33 -0.01
N LEU A 6 13.90 17.88 0.81
CA LEU A 6 12.56 18.33 0.42
C LEU A 6 12.74 19.48 -0.58
N ASP A 7 13.07 19.14 -1.82
CA ASP A 7 13.02 20.10 -2.89
C ASP A 7 11.55 20.27 -3.26
N GLU A 8 10.96 21.40 -2.82
CA GLU A 8 9.61 21.85 -3.21
C GLU A 8 9.42 21.81 -4.74
N ALA A 9 10.51 21.71 -5.52
CA ALA A 9 10.52 21.57 -6.97
C ALA A 9 9.75 20.37 -7.55
N PHE A 10 9.43 19.34 -6.77
CA PHE A 10 8.77 18.13 -7.30
C PHE A 10 7.28 18.02 -6.97
N GLY A 11 6.72 18.95 -6.20
CA GLY A 11 5.29 18.95 -5.89
C GLY A 11 4.82 17.70 -5.13
N VAL A 12 5.72 17.01 -4.42
CA VAL A 12 5.35 15.85 -3.58
C VAL A 12 5.94 16.03 -2.19
N LEU A 13 5.14 15.75 -1.16
CA LEU A 13 5.56 15.69 0.23
C LEU A 13 5.75 14.22 0.67
N PRO A 14 6.99 13.69 0.73
CA PRO A 14 7.26 12.34 1.22
C PRO A 14 7.00 12.22 2.73
N PHE A 15 6.45 11.07 3.16
CA PHE A 15 6.20 10.82 4.59
C PHE A 15 6.56 9.40 5.07
N ALA A 16 6.77 8.43 4.18
CA ALA A 16 7.21 7.09 4.55
C ALA A 16 8.21 6.53 3.54
N GLN A 17 9.24 5.83 4.03
CA GLN A 17 10.13 5.05 3.18
C GLN A 17 9.45 3.74 2.80
N TRP A 18 9.49 3.36 1.52
CA TRP A 18 8.97 2.10 1.02
C TRP A 18 10.07 1.31 0.32
N GLY A 19 10.47 0.18 0.90
CA GLY A 19 11.58 -0.62 0.41
C GLY A 19 12.91 0.13 0.36
N TYR A 20 13.82 -0.34 -0.48
CA TYR A 20 15.19 0.19 -0.57
C TYR A 20 15.28 1.51 -1.35
N GLU A 21 14.49 1.68 -2.40
CA GLU A 21 14.66 2.76 -3.37
C GLU A 21 13.35 3.48 -3.70
N SER A 22 12.38 3.51 -2.79
CA SER A 22 11.16 4.29 -2.97
C SER A 22 10.61 4.87 -1.68
N PHE A 23 9.65 5.79 -1.82
CA PHE A 23 8.96 6.43 -0.71
C PHE A 23 7.49 6.65 -1.07
N ILE A 24 6.63 6.66 -0.04
CA ILE A 24 5.25 7.10 -0.14
C ILE A 24 5.17 8.58 0.22
N GLY A 25 4.41 9.33 -0.56
CA GLY A 25 4.21 10.76 -0.37
C GLY A 25 2.85 11.25 -0.85
N ILE A 26 2.57 12.52 -0.58
CA ILE A 26 1.38 13.23 -1.05
C ILE A 26 1.75 14.03 -2.29
N ASP A 27 1.14 13.75 -3.42
CA ASP A 27 1.16 14.65 -4.57
C ASP A 27 0.42 15.95 -4.22
N LEU A 28 1.11 17.08 -4.22
CA LEU A 28 0.58 18.38 -3.84
C LEU A 28 -0.26 19.03 -4.94
N GLU A 29 -0.23 18.50 -6.17
CA GLU A 29 -1.10 18.97 -7.25
C GLU A 29 -2.51 18.39 -7.12
N ASN A 30 -2.61 17.07 -6.93
CA ASN A 30 -3.89 16.34 -6.91
C ASN A 30 -4.35 15.91 -5.51
N PHE A 31 -3.50 16.07 -4.49
CA PHE A 31 -3.70 15.56 -3.12
C PHE A 31 -3.84 14.04 -3.01
N GLU A 32 -3.34 13.32 -4.01
CA GLU A 32 -3.28 11.87 -4.06
C GLU A 32 -2.06 11.34 -3.28
N ILE A 33 -2.12 10.07 -2.90
CA ILE A 33 -0.98 9.35 -2.34
C ILE A 33 -0.29 8.59 -3.46
N VAL A 34 1.01 8.76 -3.52
CA VAL A 34 1.85 8.19 -4.58
C VAL A 34 3.08 7.50 -3.98
N GLN A 35 3.50 6.41 -4.62
CA GLN A 35 4.82 5.83 -4.43
C GLN A 35 5.75 6.44 -5.46
N ILE A 36 6.93 6.86 -5.03
CA ILE A 36 7.93 7.50 -5.89
C ILE A 36 9.25 6.79 -5.75
N ALA A 37 9.89 6.52 -6.89
CA ALA A 37 11.26 6.02 -6.91
C ALA A 37 12.23 7.06 -6.33
N SER A 38 13.30 6.59 -5.69
CA SER A 38 14.30 7.43 -5.02
C SER A 38 15.05 8.36 -5.96
N ASP A 39 15.08 8.04 -7.26
CA ASP A 39 15.61 8.88 -8.33
C ASP A 39 14.58 9.89 -8.88
N LEU A 40 13.37 9.92 -8.30
CA LEU A 40 12.24 10.79 -8.65
C LEU A 40 11.70 10.59 -10.08
N SER A 41 12.15 9.55 -10.79
CA SER A 41 11.83 9.34 -12.20
C SER A 41 10.43 8.74 -12.42
N LEU A 42 9.91 8.02 -11.43
CA LEU A 42 8.67 7.26 -11.52
C LEU A 42 7.74 7.59 -10.36
N ARG A 43 6.45 7.76 -10.68
CA ARG A 43 5.37 7.97 -9.73
C ARG A 43 4.28 6.95 -10.02
N PHE A 44 3.86 6.23 -8.99
CA PHE A 44 2.80 5.24 -9.04
C PHE A 44 1.69 5.66 -8.11
N PHE A 45 0.46 5.61 -8.60
CA PHE A 45 -0.73 5.86 -7.79
C PHE A 45 -0.83 4.81 -6.66
N VAL A 46 -1.17 5.26 -5.46
CA VAL A 46 -1.39 4.39 -4.29
C VAL A 46 -2.81 4.56 -3.77
N ASN A 47 -3.24 5.80 -3.51
CA ASN A 47 -4.59 6.11 -3.04
C ASN A 47 -5.02 7.49 -3.48
N SER A 48 -6.34 7.68 -3.58
CA SER A 48 -6.99 8.93 -3.98
C SER A 48 -6.76 10.07 -2.99
N CYS A 49 -6.52 9.77 -1.71
CA CYS A 49 -6.21 10.76 -0.69
C CYS A 49 -5.58 10.13 0.56
N LEU A 50 -5.05 10.98 1.46
CA LEU A 50 -4.44 10.55 2.72
C LEU A 50 -5.41 9.80 3.65
N GLU A 51 -6.67 10.23 3.71
CA GLU A 51 -7.68 9.56 4.55
C GLU A 51 -7.94 8.12 4.09
N HIS A 52 -8.04 7.91 2.78
CA HIS A 52 -8.21 6.57 2.22
C HIS A 52 -6.97 5.71 2.45
N TYR A 53 -5.77 6.26 2.24
CA TYR A 53 -4.53 5.55 2.52
C TYR A 53 -4.45 5.07 3.98
N VAL A 54 -4.78 5.94 4.95
CA VAL A 54 -4.78 5.57 6.37
C VAL A 54 -5.76 4.43 6.65
N LYS A 55 -7.00 4.50 6.14
CA LYS A 55 -7.99 3.42 6.33
C LYS A 55 -7.56 2.11 5.68
N CYS A 56 -6.99 2.17 4.47
CA CYS A 56 -6.45 0.99 3.79
C CYS A 56 -5.27 0.39 4.57
N PHE A 57 -4.42 1.24 5.14
CA PHE A 57 -3.31 0.81 5.98
C PHE A 57 -3.79 0.19 7.30
N GLU A 58 -4.87 0.70 7.89
CA GLU A 58 -5.51 0.08 9.05
C GLU A 58 -6.02 -1.33 8.71
N VAL A 59 -6.69 -1.52 7.57
CA VAL A 59 -7.11 -2.86 7.09
C VAL A 59 -5.90 -3.80 6.96
N PHE A 60 -4.79 -3.31 6.40
CA PHE A 60 -3.56 -4.08 6.26
C PHE A 60 -2.95 -4.48 7.60
N VAL A 61 -2.89 -3.56 8.58
CA VAL A 61 -2.31 -3.81 9.91
C VAL A 61 -3.23 -4.66 10.79
N GLU A 62 -4.54 -4.50 10.69
CA GLU A 62 -5.52 -5.37 11.36
C GLU A 62 -5.39 -6.81 10.87
N GLY A 63 -5.10 -6.97 9.57
CA GLY A 63 -4.85 -8.23 8.94
C GLY A 63 -6.09 -9.13 8.86
N PRO A 64 -6.06 -10.17 7.99
CA PRO A 64 -6.98 -11.28 8.16
C PRO A 64 -6.73 -11.95 9.53
N PRO A 65 -7.67 -12.76 10.06
CA PRO A 65 -7.32 -13.68 11.15
C PRO A 65 -6.17 -14.58 10.68
N TYR A 66 -4.95 -14.27 11.12
CA TYR A 66 -3.72 -15.01 10.79
C TYR A 66 -3.76 -16.38 11.47
N GLY A 67 -4.44 -17.32 10.84
CA GLY A 67 -4.44 -18.73 11.21
C GLY A 67 -3.28 -19.46 10.58
N ILE A 68 -2.04 -19.05 10.87
CA ILE A 68 -0.87 -19.89 10.60
C ILE A 68 -0.17 -20.04 11.96
N ASP A 69 -0.19 -21.26 12.46
CA ASP A 69 0.17 -21.73 13.81
C ASP A 69 -0.89 -21.56 14.92
N GLY A 70 -1.93 -22.41 14.88
CA GLY A 70 -2.59 -22.86 16.12
C GLY A 70 -4.11 -22.70 16.21
N CYS A 71 -4.75 -22.01 15.27
CA CYS A 71 -6.21 -22.03 15.15
C CYS A 71 -6.63 -23.27 14.34
N GLY A 72 -7.06 -24.31 15.05
CA GLY A 72 -7.32 -25.64 14.50
C GLY A 72 -8.03 -25.67 13.14
N GLY A 73 -7.34 -26.21 12.14
CA GLY A 73 -7.94 -26.96 11.03
C GLY A 73 -8.65 -26.17 9.92
N LEU A 74 -8.49 -24.85 9.83
CA LEU A 74 -8.95 -24.11 8.64
C LEU A 74 -7.77 -23.98 7.66
N GLU A 75 -7.77 -24.81 6.62
CA GLU A 75 -6.99 -24.54 5.41
C GLU A 75 -7.55 -23.26 4.79
N VAL A 76 -6.91 -22.12 5.07
CA VAL A 76 -7.29 -20.85 4.46
C VAL A 76 -6.65 -20.80 3.07
N ASP A 77 -7.47 -20.72 2.03
CA ASP A 77 -7.00 -20.58 0.65
C ASP A 77 -6.35 -19.20 0.44
N PRO A 78 -5.04 -19.11 0.12
CA PRO A 78 -4.35 -17.84 -0.13
C PRO A 78 -5.05 -16.99 -1.20
N ALA A 79 -5.66 -17.62 -2.20
CA ALA A 79 -6.38 -16.90 -3.25
C ALA A 79 -7.62 -16.18 -2.70
N GLN A 80 -8.31 -16.80 -1.74
CA GLN A 80 -9.46 -16.19 -1.06
C GLN A 80 -9.02 -15.04 -0.15
N VAL A 81 -7.94 -15.22 0.62
CA VAL A 81 -7.37 -14.15 1.47
C VAL A 81 -7.03 -12.91 0.65
N ARG A 82 -6.35 -13.11 -0.48
CA ARG A 82 -6.02 -12.04 -1.42
C ARG A 82 -7.27 -11.33 -1.92
N GLN A 83 -8.30 -12.08 -2.33
CA GLN A 83 -9.55 -11.49 -2.83
C GLN A 83 -10.28 -10.68 -1.76
N ASP A 84 -10.38 -11.21 -0.54
CA ASP A 84 -11.05 -10.55 0.59
C ASP A 84 -10.31 -9.28 1.02
N PHE A 85 -8.98 -9.33 1.02
CA PHE A 85 -8.13 -8.17 1.25
C PHE A 85 -8.37 -7.08 0.19
N LEU A 86 -8.25 -7.41 -1.10
CA LEU A 86 -8.46 -6.45 -2.18
C LEU A 86 -9.90 -5.91 -2.19
N ALA A 87 -10.90 -6.72 -1.83
CA ALA A 87 -12.27 -6.24 -1.68
C ALA A 87 -12.41 -5.20 -0.56
N SER A 88 -11.71 -5.40 0.56
CA SER A 88 -11.67 -4.45 1.68
C SER A 88 -11.01 -3.12 1.28
N ILE A 89 -9.90 -3.18 0.54
CA ILE A 89 -9.23 -1.99 -0.01
C ILE A 89 -10.15 -1.27 -1.01
N ALA A 90 -10.76 -2.00 -1.95
CA ALA A 90 -11.64 -1.43 -2.97
C ALA A 90 -12.90 -0.78 -2.37
N ALA A 91 -13.37 -1.25 -1.22
CA ALA A 91 -14.49 -0.64 -0.51
C ALA A 91 -14.16 0.74 0.07
N ILE A 92 -12.88 1.01 0.36
CA ILE A 92 -12.37 2.31 0.82
C ILE A 92 -12.00 3.18 -0.37
N ASP A 93 -11.24 2.62 -1.32
CA ASP A 93 -10.69 3.34 -2.45
C ASP A 93 -10.63 2.44 -3.71
N PRO A 94 -11.66 2.48 -4.57
CA PRO A 94 -11.74 1.60 -5.74
C PRO A 94 -10.58 1.76 -6.73
N ALA A 95 -9.97 2.94 -6.80
CA ALA A 95 -8.84 3.20 -7.71
C ALA A 95 -7.56 2.51 -7.23
N ALA A 96 -7.47 2.18 -5.93
CA ALA A 96 -6.27 1.65 -5.29
C ALA A 96 -6.00 0.17 -5.61
N VAL A 97 -6.95 -0.55 -6.23
CA VAL A 97 -6.84 -1.98 -6.55
C VAL A 97 -6.55 -2.25 -8.02
N ALA A 98 -5.94 -1.29 -8.72
CA ALA A 98 -5.48 -1.49 -10.09
C ALA A 98 -4.44 -2.63 -10.17
N GLU A 99 -4.30 -3.23 -11.34
CA GLU A 99 -3.20 -4.16 -11.64
C GLU A 99 -1.86 -3.46 -11.39
N ASP A 100 -0.90 -4.17 -10.81
CA ASP A 100 0.42 -3.66 -10.38
C ASP A 100 0.38 -2.53 -9.33
N SER A 101 -0.74 -2.33 -8.63
CA SER A 101 -0.81 -1.39 -7.51
C SER A 101 -0.05 -1.90 -6.27
N LEU A 102 0.31 -0.97 -5.38
CA LEU A 102 0.89 -1.28 -4.07
C LEU A 102 0.06 -2.33 -3.32
N TRP A 103 -1.26 -2.17 -3.32
CA TRP A 103 -2.18 -3.05 -2.60
C TRP A 103 -2.31 -4.41 -3.28
N GLU A 104 -2.19 -4.49 -4.60
CA GLU A 104 -2.10 -5.76 -5.32
C GLU A 104 -0.84 -6.53 -4.89
N SER A 105 0.31 -5.87 -4.82
CA SER A 105 1.56 -6.49 -4.36
C SER A 105 1.45 -6.97 -2.90
N LEU A 106 0.99 -6.10 -2.00
CA LEU A 106 0.79 -6.43 -0.58
C LEU A 106 -0.22 -7.56 -0.35
N SER A 107 -1.20 -7.72 -1.25
CA SER A 107 -2.18 -8.79 -1.16
C SER A 107 -1.54 -10.18 -1.33
N TRP A 108 -0.46 -10.28 -2.12
CA TRP A 108 0.29 -11.51 -2.27
C TRP A 108 1.12 -11.82 -1.04
N ASP A 109 1.86 -10.83 -0.53
CA ASP A 109 2.67 -10.96 0.69
C ASP A 109 1.79 -11.37 1.87
N THR A 110 0.63 -10.72 2.03
CA THR A 110 -0.38 -11.05 3.04
C THR A 110 -0.92 -12.47 2.88
N ALA A 111 -1.16 -12.92 1.65
CA ALA A 111 -1.72 -14.25 1.38
C ALA A 111 -0.73 -15.39 1.65
N ILE A 112 0.58 -15.13 1.54
CA ILE A 112 1.65 -16.11 1.80
C ILE A 112 2.28 -15.97 3.20
N GLY A 113 1.99 -14.88 3.91
CA GLY A 113 2.49 -14.61 5.26
C GLY A 113 3.93 -14.10 5.31
N ASP A 114 4.36 -13.35 4.29
CA ASP A 114 5.64 -12.62 4.23
C ASP A 114 5.49 -11.22 4.85
#